data_AF-A0A0M3J4B9-F1
#
_entry.id   AF-A0A0M3J4B9-F1
#
_cell.length_a   1.000
_cell.length_b   1.000
_cell.length_c   1.000
_cell.angle_alpha   90.00
_cell.angle_beta   90.00
_cell.angle_gamma   90.00
#
_symmetry.space_group_name_H-M   'P 1'
#
loop_
_entity.id
_entity.type
_entity.pdbx_description
1 polymer ?
#
loop_
_entity_poly.entity_id
_entity_poly.type
_entity_poly.pdbx_seq_one_letter_code
_entity_poly.pdbx_strand_id
1 'polypeptide(L)'
;IHSAGHLSNSTSDRKSSPSSASRCGSGLTGSPRDLSPPLLQELACMNLRELASRPDVGHAGRPIPIRSNFFEVSIANRGMMVIQYHVDIHHPGSRRLDRDENRAVFWKVVMEHKQIFPNKFAVAYDGAHQMYTPTTIDLPDGRQSIRLESDVSLVKDSREHTHCAVTLQCVGPVLIDLRRTRTNNLDERILTPIQIIDILFRQSLTCPFVE
;
A
#
# COMPACT_ATOMS: atom_id res chain seq x y z
N ILE A 1 33.32 59.40 64.10
CA ILE A 1 34.22 58.29 63.70
C ILE A 1 33.83 57.96 62.25
N HIS A 2 34.25 58.78 61.27
CA HIS A 2 35.43 58.60 60.36
C HIS A 2 35.39 57.27 59.57
N SER A 3 35.74 57.14 58.29
CA SER A 3 36.03 58.00 57.13
C SER A 3 36.34 57.04 55.93
N ALA A 4 36.45 57.58 54.73
CA ALA A 4 36.61 56.93 53.42
C ALA A 4 38.01 56.34 53.06
N GLY A 5 38.10 55.67 51.89
CA GLY A 5 39.33 55.45 51.08
C GLY A 5 39.22 54.23 50.14
N HIS A 6 39.07 54.36 48.81
CA HIS A 6 40.05 54.53 47.70
C HIS A 6 40.97 53.31 47.34
N LEU A 7 40.84 52.88 46.07
CA LEU A 7 41.86 52.44 45.07
C LEU A 7 42.67 51.12 45.15
N SER A 8 42.51 50.35 44.05
CA SER A 8 43.52 49.73 43.15
C SER A 8 44.34 48.47 43.48
N ASN A 9 44.35 47.57 42.48
CA ASN A 9 45.38 46.62 42.02
C ASN A 9 46.03 45.64 43.01
N SER A 10 45.89 44.34 42.78
CA SER A 10 46.89 43.56 42.02
C SER A 10 46.62 42.05 42.05
N THR A 11 46.84 41.46 40.88
CA THR A 11 47.13 40.06 40.54
C THR A 11 47.60 39.12 41.65
N SER A 12 47.01 37.93 41.74
CA SER A 12 47.79 36.68 41.80
C SER A 12 46.93 35.46 41.47
N ASP A 13 47.47 34.69 40.54
CA ASP A 13 46.93 33.49 39.93
C ASP A 13 47.04 32.24 40.84
N ARG A 14 46.04 31.36 40.68
CA ARG A 14 46.09 29.88 40.74
C ARG A 14 46.39 29.19 42.09
N LYS A 15 45.35 28.52 42.61
CA LYS A 15 45.23 27.04 42.59
C LYS A 15 43.93 26.60 43.31
N SER A 16 43.05 25.92 42.59
CA SER A 16 42.01 25.07 43.18
C SER A 16 41.79 23.84 42.30
N SER A 17 41.92 22.68 42.93
CA SER A 17 41.67 21.34 42.40
C SER A 17 40.16 20.98 42.48
N PRO A 18 39.72 19.77 42.13
CA PRO A 18 38.83 19.54 41.00
C PRO A 18 37.38 19.28 41.44
N SER A 19 36.40 19.82 40.71
CA SER A 19 35.00 19.43 40.82
C SER A 19 34.56 18.67 39.57
N SER A 20 34.29 17.39 39.78
CA SER A 20 33.47 16.46 39.00
C SER A 20 32.51 17.07 37.98
N ALA A 21 32.74 16.75 36.70
CA ALA A 21 31.73 16.81 35.64
C ALA A 21 31.63 15.42 34.98
N SER A 22 30.50 14.75 35.18
CA SER A 22 30.13 13.54 34.44
C SER A 22 29.85 13.94 32.99
N ARG A 23 30.75 13.54 32.08
CA ARG A 23 30.51 13.66 30.64
C ARG A 23 29.42 12.67 30.22
N CYS A 24 28.26 13.19 29.82
CA CYS A 24 27.33 12.47 28.97
C CYS A 24 28.02 12.22 27.62
N GLY A 25 28.28 10.95 27.30
CA GLY A 25 28.82 10.54 26.01
C GLY A 25 27.74 10.59 24.93
N SER A 26 27.73 11.65 24.13
CA SER A 26 27.04 11.70 22.84
C SER A 26 28.00 11.20 21.76
N GLY A 27 28.13 9.88 21.66
CA GLY A 27 28.86 9.21 20.58
C GLY A 27 27.98 9.06 19.34
N LEU A 28 27.84 10.12 18.55
CA LEU A 28 27.44 10.06 17.14
C LEU A 28 28.21 11.13 16.37
N THR A 29 29.52 10.91 16.21
CA THR A 29 30.41 11.69 15.33
C THR A 29 30.85 10.86 14.12
N GLY A 30 30.00 9.93 13.67
CA GLY A 30 30.26 9.15 12.46
C GLY A 30 29.95 9.97 11.21
N SER A 31 30.85 9.91 10.22
CA SER A 31 30.60 10.50 8.91
C SER A 31 29.43 9.73 8.26
N PRO A 32 28.55 10.37 7.46
CA PRO A 32 27.51 9.65 6.72
C PRO A 32 28.09 8.51 5.86
N ARG A 33 29.37 8.60 5.50
CA ARG A 33 30.11 7.58 4.75
C ARG A 33 30.32 6.26 5.49
N ASP A 34 30.12 6.24 6.80
CA ASP A 34 30.31 5.05 7.66
C ASP A 34 29.01 4.25 7.84
N LEU A 35 27.91 4.71 7.23
CA LEU A 35 26.60 4.06 7.31
C LEU A 35 26.48 2.93 6.28
N SER A 36 25.78 1.87 6.65
CA SER A 36 25.52 0.76 5.73
C SER A 36 24.67 1.23 4.53
N PRO A 37 24.84 0.64 3.34
CA PRO A 37 24.09 1.04 2.15
C PRO A 37 22.57 1.14 2.33
N PRO A 38 21.88 0.26 3.10
CA PRO A 38 20.46 0.40 3.38
C PRO A 38 20.11 1.65 4.21
N LEU A 39 20.94 2.00 5.20
CA LEU A 39 20.73 3.19 6.03
C LEU A 39 20.97 4.49 5.26
N LEU A 40 21.94 4.48 4.34
CA LEU A 40 22.15 5.60 3.42
C LEU A 40 20.99 5.80 2.46
N GLN A 41 20.42 4.69 1.95
CA GLN A 41 19.23 4.73 1.12
C GLN A 41 18.02 5.28 1.90
N GLU A 42 17.81 4.84 3.14
CA GLU A 42 16.75 5.37 4.00
C GLU A 42 16.92 6.86 4.30
N LEU A 43 18.13 7.34 4.62
CA LEU A 43 18.42 8.75 4.86
C LEU A 43 18.24 9.61 3.59
N ALA A 44 18.69 9.11 2.43
CA ALA A 44 18.47 9.78 1.15
C ALA A 44 16.98 9.86 0.80
N CYS A 45 16.22 8.80 1.07
CA CYS A 45 14.76 8.77 0.89
C CYS A 45 14.02 9.68 1.88
N MET A 46 14.50 9.84 3.13
CA MET A 46 13.92 10.76 4.11
C MET A 46 14.13 12.22 3.70
N ASN A 47 15.35 12.61 3.30
CA ASN A 47 15.66 13.98 2.88
C ASN A 47 14.84 14.42 1.65
N LEU A 48 14.66 13.56 0.65
CA LEU A 48 13.83 13.87 -0.52
C LEU A 48 12.34 14.01 -0.17
N ARG A 49 11.84 13.27 0.82
CA ARG A 49 10.43 13.31 1.24
C ARG A 49 10.08 14.57 2.01
N GLU A 50 10.98 15.07 2.86
CA GLU A 50 10.80 16.36 3.54
C GLU A 50 10.86 17.53 2.55
N LEU A 51 11.79 17.49 1.58
CA LEU A 51 11.88 18.47 0.48
C LEU A 51 10.64 18.49 -0.44
N ALA A 52 9.96 17.35 -0.61
CA ALA A 52 8.75 17.25 -1.43
C ALA A 52 7.46 17.58 -0.67
N SER A 53 7.54 17.83 0.64
CA SER A 53 6.35 18.19 1.43
C SER A 53 5.85 19.57 1.04
N ARG A 54 4.52 19.73 0.95
CA ARG A 54 3.91 21.04 0.67
C ARG A 54 4.18 21.95 1.89
N PRO A 55 4.93 23.06 1.73
CA PRO A 55 5.26 23.92 2.87
C PRO A 55 4.02 24.69 3.37
N ASP A 56 3.13 25.09 2.44
CA ASP A 56 1.85 25.75 2.75
C ASP A 56 0.93 25.76 1.50
N VAL A 57 -0.26 26.33 1.65
CA VAL A 57 -1.17 26.75 0.58
C VAL A 57 -0.84 28.19 0.17
N GLY A 58 -1.00 28.52 -1.12
CA GLY A 58 -0.73 29.87 -1.63
C GLY A 58 -1.80 30.88 -1.18
N HIS A 59 -1.37 32.10 -0.81
CA HIS A 59 -2.24 33.17 -0.31
C HIS A 59 -2.39 34.37 -1.26
N ALA A 60 -1.61 34.42 -2.34
CA ALA A 60 -1.65 35.51 -3.30
C ALA A 60 -2.83 35.36 -4.28
N GLY A 61 -3.47 36.48 -4.61
CA GLY A 61 -4.57 36.54 -5.59
C GLY A 61 -5.96 36.62 -4.95
N ARG A 62 -6.98 36.67 -5.81
CA ARG A 62 -8.40 36.71 -5.40
C ARG A 62 -9.00 35.30 -5.51
N PRO A 63 -9.76 34.81 -4.51
CA PRO A 63 -10.43 33.52 -4.60
C PRO A 63 -11.41 33.45 -5.78
N ILE A 64 -11.43 32.30 -6.46
CA ILE A 64 -12.36 32.01 -7.57
C ILE A 64 -13.03 30.66 -7.25
N PRO A 65 -14.38 30.59 -7.27
CA PRO A 65 -15.07 29.32 -7.11
C PRO A 65 -14.83 28.44 -8.34
N ILE A 66 -14.33 27.23 -8.13
CA ILE A 66 -14.09 26.24 -9.18
C ILE A 66 -14.92 24.99 -8.93
N ARG A 67 -15.20 24.27 -10.02
CA ARG A 67 -15.66 22.88 -9.97
C ARG A 67 -14.55 22.00 -10.53
N SER A 68 -14.46 20.79 -10.03
CA SER A 68 -13.54 19.78 -10.54
C SER A 68 -14.33 18.56 -11.00
N ASN A 69 -13.69 17.74 -11.83
CA ASN A 69 -14.14 16.40 -12.20
C ASN A 69 -13.74 15.34 -11.16
N PHE A 70 -13.44 15.74 -9.92
CA PHE A 70 -13.14 14.83 -8.82
C PHE A 70 -14.40 14.63 -7.97
N PHE A 71 -14.79 13.37 -7.80
CA PHE A 71 -15.93 12.98 -6.99
C PHE A 71 -15.42 12.39 -5.68
N GLU A 72 -15.99 12.82 -4.56
CA GLU A 72 -15.64 12.27 -3.25
C GLU A 72 -16.18 10.86 -3.10
N VAL A 73 -15.29 9.92 -2.78
CA VAL A 73 -15.64 8.53 -2.48
C VAL A 73 -15.61 8.34 -0.98
N SER A 74 -16.73 7.91 -0.39
CA SER A 74 -16.81 7.58 1.02
C SER A 74 -16.90 6.05 1.23
N ILE A 75 -16.21 5.57 2.26
CA ILE A 75 -16.33 4.19 2.72
C ILE A 75 -17.33 4.20 3.88
N ALA A 76 -18.47 3.52 3.70
CA ALA A 76 -19.60 3.60 4.62
C ALA A 76 -19.24 3.12 6.04
N ASN A 77 -18.45 2.05 6.16
CA ASN A 77 -18.14 1.41 7.43
C ASN A 77 -16.67 1.59 7.80
N ARG A 78 -16.39 2.15 8.99
CA ARG A 78 -15.04 2.12 9.56
C ARG A 78 -14.68 0.68 9.91
N GLY A 79 -13.43 0.28 9.62
CA GLY A 79 -12.99 -1.08 9.86
C GLY A 79 -13.47 -2.08 8.81
N MET A 80 -13.87 -1.62 7.62
CA MET A 80 -14.23 -2.51 6.52
C MET A 80 -13.05 -3.42 6.18
N MET A 81 -13.30 -4.72 6.21
CA MET A 81 -12.35 -5.76 5.83
C MET A 81 -12.79 -6.37 4.50
N VAL A 82 -11.82 -6.72 3.67
CA VAL A 82 -12.03 -7.58 2.48
C VAL A 82 -11.10 -8.76 2.58
N ILE A 83 -11.43 -9.88 1.95
CA ILE A 83 -10.56 -11.06 1.90
C ILE A 83 -9.82 -11.05 0.56
N GLN A 84 -8.50 -11.15 0.63
CA GLN A 84 -7.62 -11.24 -0.53
C GLN A 84 -7.37 -12.71 -0.91
N TYR A 85 -7.37 -12.96 -2.21
CA TYR A 85 -6.97 -14.22 -2.81
C TYR A 85 -5.86 -13.98 -3.84
N HIS A 86 -4.91 -14.90 -3.87
CA HIS A 86 -4.00 -15.06 -4.99
C HIS A 86 -4.67 -15.93 -6.06
N VAL A 87 -4.65 -15.47 -7.30
CA VAL A 87 -5.25 -16.16 -8.43
C VAL A 87 -4.17 -16.63 -9.38
N ASP A 88 -4.22 -17.89 -9.77
CA ASP A 88 -3.39 -18.44 -10.85
C ASP A 88 -4.27 -19.03 -11.95
N ILE A 89 -4.03 -18.60 -13.18
CA ILE A 89 -4.72 -19.11 -14.35
C ILE A 89 -3.82 -20.11 -15.07
N HIS A 90 -4.34 -21.32 -15.24
CA HIS A 90 -3.66 -22.42 -15.88
C HIS A 90 -4.26 -22.65 -17.27
N HIS A 91 -3.43 -22.44 -18.28
CA HIS A 91 -3.72 -22.76 -19.67
C HIS A 91 -2.97 -24.05 -20.06
N PRO A 92 -3.57 -24.97 -20.84
CA PRO A 92 -2.96 -26.27 -21.15
C PRO A 92 -1.77 -26.18 -22.13
N GLY A 93 -1.69 -25.10 -22.92
CA GLY A 93 -0.53 -24.80 -23.77
C GLY A 93 0.52 -23.93 -23.07
N SER A 94 1.72 -23.83 -23.64
CA SER A 94 2.88 -23.10 -23.07
C SER A 94 2.82 -21.58 -23.20
N ARG A 95 1.81 -21.03 -23.86
CA ARG A 95 1.66 -19.58 -24.04
C ARG A 95 1.17 -18.91 -22.75
N ARG A 96 1.58 -17.66 -22.54
CA ARG A 96 0.99 -16.81 -21.50
C ARG A 96 -0.26 -16.13 -22.04
N LEU A 97 -1.32 -16.15 -21.26
CA LEU A 97 -2.54 -15.41 -21.55
C LEU A 97 -2.31 -13.92 -21.26
N ASP A 98 -2.95 -13.05 -22.04
CA ASP A 98 -3.02 -11.64 -21.69
C ASP A 98 -4.10 -11.38 -20.61
N ARG A 99 -4.23 -10.12 -20.17
CA ARG A 99 -5.18 -9.75 -19.11
C ARG A 99 -6.64 -9.98 -19.50
N ASP A 100 -6.98 -9.86 -20.77
CA ASP A 100 -8.38 -9.99 -21.22
C ASP A 100 -8.75 -11.47 -21.37
N GLU A 101 -7.82 -12.29 -21.87
CA GLU A 101 -7.96 -13.76 -21.84
C GLU A 101 -8.02 -14.29 -20.40
N ASN A 102 -7.18 -13.76 -19.50
CA ASN A 102 -7.25 -14.08 -18.07
C ASN A 102 -8.63 -13.75 -17.48
N ARG A 103 -9.19 -12.58 -17.79
CA ARG A 103 -10.54 -12.20 -17.36
C ARG A 103 -11.58 -13.13 -17.95
N ALA A 104 -11.48 -13.49 -19.22
CA ALA A 104 -12.42 -14.40 -19.87
C ALA A 104 -12.45 -15.76 -19.16
N VAL A 105 -11.29 -16.36 -18.86
CA VAL A 105 -11.19 -17.62 -18.12
C VAL A 105 -11.77 -17.47 -16.71
N PHE A 106 -11.32 -16.45 -15.97
CA PHE A 106 -11.74 -16.22 -14.59
C PHE A 106 -13.26 -16.05 -14.46
N TRP A 107 -13.86 -15.21 -15.30
CA TRP A 107 -15.28 -14.94 -15.23
C TRP A 107 -16.14 -16.12 -15.66
N LYS A 108 -15.65 -16.94 -16.60
CA LYS A 108 -16.32 -18.19 -16.95
C LYS A 108 -16.36 -19.14 -15.75
N VAL A 109 -15.25 -19.31 -15.05
CA VAL A 109 -15.17 -20.11 -13.81
C VAL A 109 -16.13 -19.57 -12.75
N VAL A 110 -16.16 -18.26 -12.51
CA VAL A 110 -17.06 -17.63 -11.54
C VAL A 110 -18.54 -17.91 -11.87
N MET A 111 -18.90 -17.93 -13.16
CA MET A 111 -20.27 -18.19 -13.61
C MET A 111 -20.71 -19.65 -13.47
N GLU A 112 -19.80 -20.59 -13.72
CA GLU A 112 -20.09 -22.02 -13.68
C GLU A 112 -20.11 -22.57 -12.23
N HIS A 113 -19.34 -21.96 -11.33
CA HIS A 113 -19.18 -22.42 -9.94
C HIS A 113 -20.01 -21.57 -8.96
N LYS A 114 -21.32 -21.48 -9.17
CA LYS A 114 -22.25 -20.65 -8.37
C LYS A 114 -22.30 -21.02 -6.88
N GLN A 115 -22.00 -22.26 -6.54
CA GLN A 115 -21.88 -22.74 -5.16
C GLN A 115 -20.70 -22.09 -4.41
N ILE A 116 -19.64 -21.72 -5.14
CA ILE A 116 -18.48 -20.99 -4.61
C ILE A 116 -18.71 -19.47 -4.70
N PHE A 117 -19.38 -19.03 -5.77
CA PHE A 117 -19.66 -17.61 -6.05
C PHE A 117 -21.16 -17.33 -6.11
N PRO A 118 -21.89 -17.40 -4.98
CA PRO A 118 -23.34 -17.16 -4.98
C PRO A 118 -23.67 -15.73 -5.42
N ASN A 119 -22.81 -14.77 -5.08
CA ASN A 119 -22.87 -13.41 -5.58
C ASN A 119 -21.63 -13.07 -6.40
N LYS A 120 -21.69 -13.30 -7.71
CA LYS A 120 -20.62 -12.93 -8.67
C LYS A 120 -20.27 -11.43 -8.68
N PHE A 121 -21.19 -10.55 -8.27
CA PHE A 121 -20.95 -9.10 -8.19
C PHE A 121 -20.21 -8.70 -6.92
N ALA A 122 -20.06 -9.60 -5.96
CA ALA A 122 -19.24 -9.41 -4.76
C ALA A 122 -17.77 -9.84 -4.97
N VAL A 123 -17.33 -9.91 -6.22
CA VAL A 123 -15.97 -10.34 -6.60
C VAL A 123 -15.29 -9.23 -7.39
N ALA A 124 -14.07 -8.87 -6.97
CA ALA A 124 -13.18 -7.95 -7.67
C ALA A 124 -11.95 -8.73 -8.17
N TYR A 125 -11.55 -8.57 -9.43
CA TYR A 125 -10.39 -9.27 -10.00
C TYR A 125 -9.63 -8.36 -10.96
N ASP A 126 -8.30 -8.31 -10.83
CA ASP A 126 -7.47 -7.37 -11.59
C ASP A 126 -7.15 -7.82 -13.03
N GLY A 127 -7.40 -9.08 -13.37
CA GLY A 127 -7.00 -9.70 -14.64
C GLY A 127 -5.61 -10.35 -14.59
N ALA A 128 -5.01 -10.47 -13.40
CA ALA A 128 -3.73 -11.13 -13.17
C ALA A 128 -3.80 -12.07 -11.95
N HIS A 129 -3.38 -11.59 -10.77
CA HIS A 129 -3.18 -12.45 -9.60
C HIS A 129 -3.93 -11.98 -8.36
N GLN A 130 -4.67 -10.87 -8.43
CA GLN A 130 -5.32 -10.30 -7.26
C GLN A 130 -6.83 -10.38 -7.38
N MET A 131 -7.44 -11.03 -6.40
CA MET A 131 -8.88 -11.08 -6.25
C MET A 131 -9.29 -10.70 -4.83
N TYR A 132 -10.43 -10.01 -4.71
CA TYR A 132 -11.00 -9.61 -3.44
C TYR A 132 -12.49 -9.93 -3.33
N THR A 133 -12.92 -10.32 -2.13
CA THR A 133 -14.33 -10.54 -1.77
C THR A 133 -14.64 -9.88 -0.42
N PRO A 134 -15.91 -9.54 -0.12
CA PRO A 134 -16.28 -8.97 1.18
C PRO A 134 -16.23 -9.99 2.32
N THR A 135 -16.37 -11.28 2.01
CA THR A 135 -16.42 -12.39 2.96
C THR A 135 -15.56 -13.56 2.48
N THR A 136 -15.09 -14.39 3.40
CA THR A 136 -14.30 -15.58 3.07
C THR A 136 -15.16 -16.53 2.24
N ILE A 137 -14.57 -17.12 1.21
CA ILE A 137 -15.20 -18.16 0.40
C ILE A 137 -15.10 -19.45 1.19
N ASP A 138 -16.23 -20.11 1.41
CA ASP A 138 -16.28 -21.40 2.09
C ASP A 138 -15.73 -22.49 1.16
N LEU A 139 -14.47 -22.87 1.40
CA LEU A 139 -13.82 -23.93 0.65
C LEU A 139 -14.13 -25.30 1.29
N PRO A 140 -14.36 -26.35 0.48
CA PRO A 140 -14.54 -27.71 0.99
C PRO A 140 -13.39 -28.14 1.92
N ASP A 141 -13.73 -28.90 2.96
CA ASP A 141 -12.78 -29.46 3.94
C ASP A 141 -11.91 -28.43 4.69
N GLY A 142 -12.28 -27.15 4.69
CA GLY A 142 -11.51 -26.09 5.35
C GLY A 142 -10.16 -25.78 4.68
N ARG A 143 -10.00 -26.14 3.40
CA ARG A 143 -8.79 -25.83 2.63
C ARG A 143 -8.61 -24.33 2.46
N GLN A 144 -7.37 -23.88 2.31
CA GLN A 144 -7.05 -22.49 1.96
C GLN A 144 -6.96 -22.26 0.45
N SER A 145 -7.03 -23.31 -0.36
CA SER A 145 -6.98 -23.21 -1.81
C SER A 145 -7.95 -24.16 -2.49
N ILE A 146 -8.44 -23.73 -3.65
CA ILE A 146 -9.31 -24.50 -4.53
C ILE A 146 -8.85 -24.31 -5.98
N ARG A 147 -8.95 -25.37 -6.77
CA ARG A 147 -8.76 -25.35 -8.22
C ARG A 147 -10.11 -25.60 -8.87
N LEU A 148 -10.51 -24.71 -9.77
CA LEU A 148 -11.76 -24.76 -10.51
C LEU A 148 -11.45 -24.85 -11.99
N GLU A 149 -12.13 -25.74 -12.71
CA GLU A 149 -11.82 -26.03 -14.11
C GLU A 149 -13.00 -25.62 -15.01
N SER A 150 -12.70 -25.14 -16.22
CA SER A 150 -13.72 -24.69 -17.17
C SER A 150 -13.19 -24.75 -18.60
N ASP A 151 -14.06 -25.11 -19.53
CA ASP A 151 -13.77 -25.08 -20.96
C ASP A 151 -14.07 -23.70 -21.53
N VAL A 152 -13.04 -22.94 -21.92
CA VAL A 152 -13.15 -21.54 -22.34
C VAL A 152 -12.83 -21.41 -23.84
N SER A 153 -13.60 -20.61 -24.58
CA SER A 153 -13.26 -20.24 -25.96
C SER A 153 -12.36 -19.01 -25.94
N LEU A 154 -11.09 -19.18 -26.31
CA LEU A 154 -10.10 -18.09 -26.32
C LEU A 154 -9.83 -17.66 -27.77
N VAL A 155 -9.84 -16.35 -28.02
CA VAL A 155 -9.73 -15.77 -29.36
C VAL A 155 -8.44 -16.19 -30.08
N LYS A 156 -7.35 -16.38 -29.33
CA LYS A 156 -6.04 -16.73 -29.87
C LYS A 156 -5.78 -18.24 -29.91
N ASP A 157 -6.71 -19.05 -29.45
CA ASP A 157 -6.62 -20.49 -29.57
C ASP A 157 -7.32 -20.95 -30.84
N SER A 158 -6.70 -21.91 -31.54
CA SER A 158 -7.33 -22.58 -32.69
C SER A 158 -8.42 -23.57 -32.28
N ARG A 159 -8.46 -23.95 -31.00
CA ARG A 159 -9.46 -24.85 -30.44
C ARG A 159 -10.72 -24.06 -30.12
N GLU A 160 -11.87 -24.64 -30.43
CA GLU A 160 -13.17 -24.07 -30.06
C GLU A 160 -13.34 -23.99 -28.54
N HIS A 161 -12.81 -24.99 -27.82
CA HIS A 161 -12.81 -25.07 -26.37
C HIS A 161 -11.42 -25.43 -25.85
N THR A 162 -10.93 -24.63 -24.91
CA THR A 162 -9.67 -24.84 -24.21
C THR A 162 -9.95 -25.10 -22.73
N HIS A 163 -9.55 -26.27 -22.25
CA HIS A 163 -9.71 -26.68 -20.86
C HIS A 163 -8.72 -25.94 -19.96
N CYS A 164 -9.19 -24.87 -19.33
CA CYS A 164 -8.41 -24.03 -18.43
C CYS A 164 -8.78 -24.32 -16.96
N ALA A 165 -7.92 -23.89 -16.05
CA ALA A 165 -8.24 -23.92 -14.63
C ALA A 165 -7.83 -22.63 -13.93
N VAL A 166 -8.53 -22.30 -12.86
CA VAL A 166 -8.24 -21.18 -11.98
C VAL A 166 -7.98 -21.73 -10.58
N THR A 167 -6.80 -21.46 -10.06
CA THR A 167 -6.47 -21.75 -8.66
C THR A 167 -6.67 -20.48 -7.85
N LEU A 168 -7.39 -20.60 -6.75
CA LEU A 168 -7.60 -19.54 -5.79
C LEU A 168 -6.93 -19.95 -4.49
N GLN A 169 -6.11 -19.07 -3.91
CA GLN A 169 -5.49 -19.28 -2.61
C GLN A 169 -5.85 -18.11 -1.70
N CYS A 170 -6.51 -18.39 -0.58
CA CYS A 170 -6.83 -17.39 0.42
C CYS A 170 -5.53 -16.85 1.05
N VAL A 171 -5.29 -15.56 0.88
CA VAL A 171 -4.16 -14.85 1.47
C VAL A 171 -4.53 -14.34 2.85
N GLY A 172 -5.77 -13.83 2.99
CA GLY A 172 -6.31 -13.38 4.27
C GLY A 172 -6.98 -12.02 4.21
N PRO A 173 -7.36 -11.48 5.38
CA PRO A 173 -8.14 -10.25 5.45
C PRO A 173 -7.27 -8.99 5.32
N VAL A 174 -7.77 -8.00 4.59
CA VAL A 174 -7.16 -6.68 4.37
C VAL A 174 -8.09 -5.60 4.90
N LEU A 175 -7.55 -4.75 5.77
CA LEU A 175 -8.24 -3.58 6.30
C LEU A 175 -8.25 -2.45 5.27
N ILE A 176 -9.44 -1.97 4.91
CA ILE A 176 -9.60 -0.79 4.07
C ILE A 176 -9.56 0.46 4.94
N ASP A 177 -8.36 1.01 5.14
CA ASP A 177 -8.14 2.27 5.87
C ASP A 177 -7.30 3.27 5.05
N LEU A 178 -8.00 4.21 4.40
CA LEU A 178 -7.40 5.30 3.63
C LEU A 178 -6.88 6.46 4.49
N ARG A 179 -6.98 6.42 5.83
CA ARG A 179 -6.38 7.48 6.66
C ARG A 179 -4.87 7.34 6.70
N ARG A 180 -4.38 6.11 6.63
CA ARG A 180 -2.95 5.79 6.66
C ARG A 180 -2.23 6.25 5.38
N THR A 181 -2.94 6.36 4.26
CA THR A 181 -2.41 6.87 2.98
C THR A 181 -2.19 8.38 2.97
N ARG A 182 -2.71 9.11 3.96
CA ARG A 182 -2.43 10.54 4.16
C ARG A 182 -1.09 10.80 4.81
N THR A 183 -0.42 9.75 5.30
CA THR A 183 0.97 9.83 5.70
C THR A 183 1.83 9.72 4.45
N ASN A 184 2.92 10.49 4.33
CA ASN A 184 3.87 10.39 3.20
C ASN A 184 4.68 9.06 3.20
N ASN A 185 4.12 8.01 3.81
CA ASN A 185 4.69 6.68 3.87
C ASN A 185 4.08 5.84 2.74
N LEU A 186 4.92 5.46 1.79
CA LEU A 186 4.57 4.70 0.59
C LEU A 186 4.81 3.19 0.76
N ASP A 187 4.71 2.68 2.00
CA ASP A 187 4.76 1.24 2.26
C ASP A 187 3.62 0.51 1.53
N GLU A 188 3.87 -0.71 1.03
CA GLU A 188 2.90 -1.52 0.30
C GLU A 188 1.60 -1.67 1.09
N ARG A 189 1.68 -1.86 2.41
CA ARG A 189 0.53 -1.96 3.32
C ARG A 189 -0.38 -0.73 3.30
N ILE A 190 0.19 0.43 2.98
CA ILE A 190 -0.51 1.70 2.86
C ILE A 190 -1.14 1.82 1.47
N LEU A 191 -0.49 1.29 0.43
CA LEU A 191 -0.97 1.35 -0.95
C LEU A 191 -2.02 0.28 -1.30
N THR A 192 -2.03 -0.87 -0.62
CA THR A 192 -2.98 -1.97 -0.91
C THR A 192 -4.45 -1.51 -0.91
N PRO A 193 -4.95 -0.73 0.08
CA PRO A 193 -6.33 -0.23 0.03
C PRO A 193 -6.63 0.65 -1.19
N ILE A 194 -5.66 1.44 -1.67
CA ILE A 194 -5.82 2.25 -2.89
C ILE A 194 -5.95 1.33 -4.10
N GLN A 195 -5.09 0.31 -4.20
CA GLN A 195 -5.13 -0.68 -5.29
C GLN A 195 -6.46 -1.44 -5.31
N ILE A 196 -6.98 -1.84 -4.14
CA ILE A 196 -8.27 -2.52 -4.02
C ILE A 196 -9.40 -1.64 -4.56
N ILE A 197 -9.43 -0.36 -4.18
CA ILE A 197 -10.45 0.59 -4.66
C ILE A 197 -10.33 0.83 -6.16
N ASP A 198 -9.11 0.94 -6.68
CA ASP A 198 -8.86 1.05 -8.12
C ASP A 198 -9.37 -0.19 -8.89
N ILE A 199 -9.12 -1.40 -8.39
CA ILE A 199 -9.66 -2.64 -8.98
C ILE A 199 -11.19 -2.64 -8.93
N LEU A 200 -11.79 -2.27 -7.79
CA LEU A 200 -13.25 -2.21 -7.64
C LEU A 200 -13.89 -1.23 -8.63
N PHE A 201 -13.33 -0.04 -8.82
CA PHE A 201 -13.87 0.92 -9.77
C PHE A 201 -13.64 0.54 -11.22
N ARG A 202 -12.56 -0.18 -11.53
CA ARG A 202 -12.35 -0.75 -12.86
C ARG A 202 -13.21 -1.99 -13.11
N GLN A 203 -13.87 -2.54 -12.08
CA GLN A 203 -14.72 -3.72 -12.22
C GLN A 203 -15.92 -3.47 -13.13
N SER A 204 -16.48 -2.26 -13.14
CA SER A 204 -17.56 -1.90 -14.07
C SER A 204 -17.14 -1.97 -15.55
N LEU A 205 -15.84 -1.86 -15.83
CA LEU A 205 -15.28 -1.94 -17.19
C LEU A 205 -14.77 -3.33 -17.54
N THR A 206 -14.51 -4.18 -16.54
CA THR A 206 -13.77 -5.43 -16.70
C THR A 206 -14.56 -6.68 -16.29
N CYS A 207 -15.70 -6.50 -15.62
CA CYS A 207 -16.70 -7.53 -15.41
C CYS A 207 -17.66 -7.55 -16.60
N PRO A 208 -17.75 -8.65 -17.36
CA PRO A 208 -18.59 -8.73 -18.55
C PRO A 208 -20.10 -8.79 -18.23
N PHE A 209 -20.49 -8.68 -16.96
CA PHE A 209 -21.87 -8.90 -16.49
C PHE A 209 -22.53 -7.63 -15.90
N VAL A 210 -21.86 -6.48 -15.99
CA VAL A 210 -22.44 -5.19 -15.58
C VAL A 210 -23.17 -4.62 -16.79
N GLU A 211 -24.50 -4.65 -16.76
CA GLU A 211 -25.39 -3.99 -17.74
C GLU A 211 -25.60 -2.50 -17.40
#